data_AF-A0A0A2VZC8-F1
#
_entry.id   AF-A0A0A2VZC8-F1
#
_cell.length_a   1.000
_cell.length_b   1.000
_cell.length_c   1.000
_cell.angle_alpha   90.00
_cell.angle_beta   90.00
_cell.angle_gamma   90.00
#
_symmetry.space_group_name_H-M   'P 1'
#
loop_
_entity.id
_entity.type
_entity.pdbx_description
1 polymer ?
#
loop_
_entity_poly.entity_id
_entity_poly.type
_entity_poly.pdbx_seq_one_letter_code
_entity_poly.pdbx_strand_id
1 'polypeptide(L)'
;MLIEAKISPRDVAFIHPGQNALVKITAYDYSIYGGLKGVVTTISPDTLQDEVKRDLYYYRVYIRTDASQLENREGKSFPIFPGMIATVDIKTGAAGFIEAFYAGVIQQHPAVIFTFFQRHSAGNAQQSDQRIHRVEAG
;
A
#
# COMPACT_ATOMS: atom_id res chain seq x y z
N MET A 1 0.64 -4.70 -13.23
CA MET A 1 0.86 -3.27 -12.91
C MET A 1 1.41 -3.16 -11.49
N LEU A 2 2.09 -2.06 -11.12
CA LEU A 2 2.63 -1.87 -9.76
C LEU A 2 1.82 -0.79 -9.03
N ILE A 3 1.36 -1.12 -7.82
CA ILE A 3 0.57 -0.26 -6.96
C ILE A 3 1.37 0.03 -5.69
N GLU A 4 1.47 1.30 -5.31
CA GLU A 4 2.03 1.71 -4.02
C GLU A 4 0.88 1.90 -3.02
N ALA A 5 0.99 1.28 -1.85
CA ALA A 5 0.07 1.43 -0.75
C ALA A 5 0.78 2.03 0.46
N LYS A 6 0.09 2.94 1.16
CA LYS A 6 0.52 3.46 2.46
C LYS A 6 -0.06 2.59 3.56
N ILE A 7 0.78 2.08 4.44
CA ILE A 7 0.41 1.17 5.53
C ILE A 7 0.82 1.77 6.87
N SER A 8 -0.01 1.62 7.89
CA SER A 8 0.32 2.14 9.22
C SER A 8 1.46 1.33 9.85
N PRO A 9 2.32 1.94 10.68
CA PRO A 9 3.36 1.23 11.43
C PRO A 9 2.84 0.09 12.31
N ARG A 10 1.56 0.12 12.71
CA ARG A 10 0.94 -0.94 13.51
C ARG A 10 0.63 -2.19 12.68
N ASP A 11 0.34 -2.01 11.40
CA ASP A 11 -0.09 -3.09 10.51
C ASP A 11 1.08 -3.71 9.73
N VAL A 12 2.17 -2.96 9.53
CA VAL A 12 3.33 -3.41 8.73
C VAL A 12 3.98 -4.68 9.29
N ALA A 13 3.91 -4.90 10.61
CA ALA A 13 4.46 -6.09 11.27
C ALA A 13 3.81 -7.40 10.78
N PHE A 14 2.59 -7.34 10.25
CA PHE A 14 1.84 -8.49 9.75
C PHE A 14 1.90 -8.64 8.23
N ILE A 15 2.59 -7.71 7.55
CA ILE A 15 2.67 -7.68 6.09
C ILE A 15 4.02 -8.22 5.66
N HIS A 16 3.99 -9.15 4.69
CA HIS A 16 5.18 -9.78 4.15
C HIS A 16 5.07 -9.96 2.63
N PRO A 17 6.19 -9.92 1.90
CA PRO A 17 6.21 -10.32 0.49
C PRO A 17 5.59 -11.70 0.27
N GLY A 18 4.88 -11.86 -0.85
CA GLY A 18 4.17 -13.08 -1.21
C GLY A 18 2.71 -13.15 -0.73
N GLN A 19 2.26 -12.22 0.12
CA GLN A 19 0.86 -12.17 0.54
C GLN A 19 -0.06 -11.76 -0.61
N ASN A 20 -1.21 -12.43 -0.71
CA ASN A 20 -2.26 -12.09 -1.65
C ASN A 20 -2.91 -10.76 -1.27
N ALA A 21 -3.13 -9.91 -2.26
CA ALA A 21 -3.80 -8.63 -2.10
C ALA A 21 -4.93 -8.47 -3.13
N LEU A 22 -5.96 -7.72 -2.76
CA LEU A 22 -7.06 -7.32 -3.62
C LEU A 22 -7.05 -5.80 -3.75
N VAL A 23 -6.85 -5.29 -4.96
CA VAL A 23 -6.82 -3.86 -5.26
C VAL A 23 -8.16 -3.42 -5.83
N LYS A 24 -8.86 -2.56 -5.11
CA LYS A 24 -10.16 -1.99 -5.49
C LYS A 24 -9.94 -0.57 -6.00
N ILE A 25 -10.27 -0.29 -7.25
CA ILE A 25 -10.07 1.03 -7.83
C ILE A 25 -11.25 1.92 -7.48
N THR A 26 -11.02 3.05 -6.82
CA THR A 26 -12.10 3.92 -6.32
C THR A 26 -12.96 4.52 -7.44
N ALA A 27 -12.39 4.70 -8.64
CA ALA A 27 -13.12 5.18 -9.81
C ALA A 27 -14.16 4.17 -10.34
N TYR A 28 -14.13 2.92 -9.89
CA TYR A 28 -15.00 1.84 -10.35
C TYR A 28 -15.73 1.20 -9.17
N ASP A 29 -17.04 1.00 -9.29
CA ASP A 29 -17.82 0.30 -8.27
C ASP A 29 -17.36 -1.17 -8.17
N TYR A 30 -16.78 -1.53 -7.03
CA TYR A 30 -16.28 -2.88 -6.76
C TYR A 30 -17.36 -3.97 -6.92
N SER A 31 -18.63 -3.67 -6.63
CA SER A 31 -19.74 -4.63 -6.75
C SER A 31 -20.04 -4.99 -8.21
N ILE A 32 -19.69 -4.08 -9.13
CA ILE A 32 -19.93 -4.22 -10.58
C ILE A 32 -18.69 -4.77 -11.28
N TYR A 33 -17.52 -4.18 -11.00
CA TYR A 33 -16.28 -4.42 -11.74
C TYR A 33 -15.28 -5.33 -11.00
N GLY A 34 -15.53 -5.62 -9.72
CA GLY A 34 -14.61 -6.37 -8.88
C GLY A 34 -13.33 -5.59 -8.57
N GLY A 35 -12.23 -6.31 -8.34
CA GLY A 35 -10.92 -5.75 -8.03
C GLY A 35 -9.81 -6.55 -8.67
N LEU A 36 -8.63 -5.94 -8.77
CA LEU A 36 -7.45 -6.60 -9.28
C LEU A 36 -6.84 -7.50 -8.22
N LYS A 37 -6.59 -8.76 -8.59
CA LYS A 37 -5.74 -9.64 -7.80
C LYS A 37 -4.29 -9.19 -7.94
N GLY A 38 -3.57 -9.26 -6.82
CA GLY A 38 -2.15 -8.96 -6.79
C GLY A 38 -1.46 -9.62 -5.62
N VAL A 39 -0.15 -9.42 -5.57
CA VAL A 39 0.74 -9.99 -4.56
C VAL A 39 1.65 -8.89 -4.04
N VAL A 40 1.84 -8.86 -2.71
CA VAL A 40 2.81 -7.98 -2.07
C VAL A 40 4.21 -8.39 -2.53
N THR A 41 4.97 -7.43 -3.05
CA THR A 41 6.32 -7.67 -3.61
C THR A 41 7.41 -7.16 -2.70
N THR A 42 7.27 -5.92 -2.23
CA THR A 42 8.30 -5.24 -1.45
C THR A 42 7.65 -4.34 -0.41
N ILE A 43 8.27 -4.25 0.76
CA ILE A 43 7.96 -3.29 1.81
C ILE A 43 9.17 -2.38 1.91
N SER A 44 8.96 -1.07 1.79
CA SER A 44 10.03 -0.10 1.99
C SER A 44 10.49 -0.14 3.46
N PRO A 45 11.80 -0.13 3.74
CA PRO A 45 12.30 -0.10 5.11
C PRO A 45 12.06 1.28 5.78
N ASP A 46 11.74 2.30 4.98
CA ASP A 46 11.66 3.67 5.45
C ASP A 46 10.25 3.97 5.99
N THR A 47 10.20 4.45 7.23
CA THR A 47 9.00 5.11 7.75
C THR A 47 8.96 6.53 7.23
N LEU A 48 7.85 6.93 6.62
CA LEU A 48 7.65 8.26 6.06
C LEU A 48 6.56 8.99 6.82
N GLN A 49 6.72 10.30 6.94
CA GLN A 49 5.73 11.19 7.52
C GLN A 49 4.78 11.69 6.42
N ASP A 50 3.49 11.80 6.72
CA ASP A 50 2.53 12.38 5.79
C ASP A 50 2.72 13.89 5.67
N GLU A 51 2.78 14.38 4.43
CA GLU A 51 3.08 15.78 4.14
C GLU A 51 1.99 16.74 4.63
N VAL A 52 0.74 16.27 4.62
CA VAL A 52 -0.44 17.06 5.03
C VAL A 52 -0.68 16.89 6.53
N LYS A 53 -0.63 15.64 7.01
CA LYS A 53 -0.85 15.30 8.42
C LYS A 53 0.47 14.86 9.04
N ARG A 54 1.26 15.82 9.51
CA ARG A 54 2.60 15.56 10.07
C ARG A 54 2.60 14.56 11.23
N ASP A 55 1.50 14.34 11.92
CA ASP A 55 1.44 13.35 13.00
C ASP A 55 1.22 11.91 12.51
N LEU A 56 1.00 11.72 11.21
CA LEU A 56 0.80 10.41 10.61
C LEU A 56 2.08 9.91 9.96
N TYR A 57 2.49 8.72 10.37
CA TYR A 57 3.60 7.98 9.78
C TYR A 57 3.07 6.76 9.03
N TYR A 58 3.76 6.36 7.97
CA TYR A 58 3.39 5.21 7.15
C TYR A 58 4.60 4.53 6.52
N TYR A 59 4.44 3.27 6.19
CA TYR A 59 5.35 2.49 5.34
C TYR A 59 4.78 2.41 3.93
N ARG A 60 5.67 2.35 2.94
CA ARG A 60 5.27 2.05 1.55
C ARG A 60 5.33 0.56 1.30
N VAL A 61 4.25 0.01 0.76
CA VAL A 61 4.17 -1.38 0.33
C VAL A 61 3.83 -1.42 -1.15
N TYR A 62 4.55 -2.25 -1.90
CA TYR A 62 4.37 -2.40 -3.33
C TYR A 62 3.62 -3.69 -3.65
N ILE A 63 2.49 -3.55 -4.35
CA ILE A 63 1.65 -4.66 -4.79
C ILE A 63 1.75 -4.78 -6.30
N ARG A 64 2.13 -5.96 -6.78
CA ARG A 64 2.09 -6.26 -8.21
C ARG A 64 0.77 -6.96 -8.54
N THR A 65 0.00 -6.36 -9.43
CA THR A 65 -1.25 -6.92 -9.94
C THR A 65 -1.02 -7.73 -11.21
N ASP A 66 -1.85 -8.75 -11.41
CA ASP A 66 -1.80 -9.63 -12.58
C ASP A 66 -2.30 -8.93 -13.84
N ALA A 67 -3.15 -7.90 -13.68
CA ALA A 67 -3.73 -7.12 -14.77
C ALA A 67 -3.60 -5.61 -14.52
N SER A 68 -3.75 -4.82 -15.59
CA SER A 68 -3.81 -3.35 -15.59
C SER A 68 -5.18 -2.81 -16.03
N GLN A 69 -6.19 -3.68 -16.04
CA GLN A 69 -7.55 -3.36 -16.45
C GLN A 69 -8.54 -4.19 -15.63
N LEU A 70 -9.73 -3.66 -15.41
CA LEU A 70 -10.85 -4.41 -14.85
C LEU A 70 -11.73 -4.93 -15.98
N GLU A 71 -12.36 -6.08 -15.76
CA GLU A 71 -13.31 -6.66 -16.70
C GLU A 71 -14.65 -6.83 -15.99
N ASN A 72 -15.72 -6.36 -16.62
CA ASN A 72 -17.07 -6.60 -16.12
C ASN A 72 -17.55 -8.01 -16.51
N ARG A 73 -18.74 -8.39 -16.03
CA ARG A 73 -19.36 -9.69 -16.35
C ARG A 73 -19.64 -9.90 -17.84
N GLU A 74 -19.67 -8.83 -18.62
CA GLU A 74 -19.91 -8.83 -20.07
C GLU A 74 -18.59 -8.90 -20.87
N GLY A 75 -17.44 -8.97 -20.20
CA GLY A 75 -16.12 -9.01 -20.83
C GLY A 75 -15.61 -7.66 -21.35
N LYS A 76 -16.27 -6.56 -21.00
CA LYS A 76 -15.80 -5.20 -21.34
C LYS A 76 -14.65 -4.81 -20.42
N SER A 77 -13.54 -4.40 -21.03
CA SER A 77 -12.34 -3.93 -20.33
C SER A 77 -12.42 -2.45 -19.98
N PHE A 78 -11.97 -2.13 -18.77
CA PHE A 78 -11.88 -0.80 -18.20
C PHE A 78 -10.42 -0.52 -17.81
N PRO A 79 -9.69 0.31 -18.57
CA PRO A 79 -8.27 0.54 -18.35
C PRO A 79 -8.04 1.33 -17.06
N ILE A 80 -6.95 1.01 -16.37
CA ILE A 80 -6.54 1.71 -15.15
C ILE A 80 -5.36 2.62 -15.48
N PHE A 81 -5.53 3.91 -15.23
CA PHE A 81 -4.52 4.93 -15.43
C PHE A 81 -3.72 5.25 -14.15
N PRO A 82 -2.43 5.60 -14.27
CA PRO A 82 -1.66 6.16 -13.17
C PRO A 82 -2.34 7.41 -12.58
N GLY A 83 -2.20 7.61 -11.27
CA GLY A 83 -2.83 8.72 -10.54
C GLY A 83 -4.23 8.40 -10.01
N MET A 84 -4.82 7.27 -10.39
CA MET A 84 -6.06 6.83 -9.77
C MET A 84 -5.85 6.34 -8.33
N ILE A 85 -6.88 6.56 -7.52
CA ILE A 85 -6.94 6.14 -6.13
C ILE A 85 -7.47 4.71 -6.07
N ALA A 86 -6.90 3.92 -5.17
CA ALA A 86 -7.32 2.56 -4.90
C ALA A 86 -7.38 2.29 -3.40
N THR A 87 -8.09 1.25 -3.02
CA THR A 87 -8.01 0.63 -1.70
C THR A 87 -7.41 -0.75 -1.88
N VAL A 88 -6.45 -1.13 -1.03
CA VAL A 88 -5.80 -2.44 -1.10
C VAL A 88 -6.11 -3.23 0.15
N ASP A 89 -6.71 -4.40 -0.04
CA ASP A 89 -6.95 -5.36 1.03
C ASP A 89 -5.86 -6.43 0.96
N ILE A 90 -4.96 -6.46 1.93
CA ILE A 90 -3.89 -7.46 2.02
C ILE A 90 -4.37 -8.60 2.90
N LYS A 91 -4.30 -9.83 2.40
CA LYS A 91 -4.62 -11.04 3.17
C LYS A 91 -3.43 -11.37 4.07
N THR A 92 -3.45 -10.86 5.29
CA THR A 92 -2.52 -11.29 6.34
C THR A 92 -3.01 -12.63 6.89
N GLY A 93 -2.15 -13.64 6.85
CA GLY A 93 -2.45 -14.90 7.52
C GLY A 93 -2.50 -14.61 9.02
N ALA A 94 -3.57 -14.99 9.70
CA ALA A 94 -3.60 -15.05 11.15
C ALA A 94 -2.63 -16.17 11.59
N ALA A 95 -1.33 -15.89 11.55
CA ALA A 95 -0.33 -16.75 12.14
C ALA A 95 -0.45 -16.54 13.65
N GLY A 96 -1.33 -17.32 14.27
CA GLY A 96 -1.48 -17.33 15.71
C GLY A 96 -0.15 -17.68 16.34
N PHE A 97 0.44 -16.72 17.04
CA PHE A 97 1.25 -16.98 18.22
C PHE A 97 0.96 -15.84 19.18
N ILE A 98 0.17 -16.18 20.23
CA ILE A 98 -0.09 -15.47 21.49
C ILE A 98 -0.64 -14.04 21.41
N GLU A 99 -1.98 -13.84 21.46
CA GLU A 99 -2.64 -12.96 22.45
C GLU A 99 -4.17 -12.91 22.27
N ALA A 100 -4.87 -13.85 22.89
CA ALA A 100 -6.28 -13.73 23.23
C ALA A 100 -6.50 -12.72 24.39
N PHE A 101 -5.73 -11.63 24.48
CA PHE A 101 -5.69 -10.79 25.69
C PHE A 101 -6.03 -9.30 25.52
N TYR A 102 -6.22 -8.80 24.30
CA TYR A 102 -6.93 -7.53 24.08
C TYR A 102 -8.06 -7.74 23.07
N ALA A 103 -9.10 -8.43 23.53
CA ALA A 103 -10.41 -8.38 22.89
C ALA A 103 -10.80 -6.90 22.67
N GLY A 104 -10.81 -6.43 21.42
CA GLY A 104 -11.45 -5.14 21.14
C GLY A 104 -11.17 -4.43 19.82
N VAL A 105 -9.98 -4.52 19.21
CA VAL A 105 -9.66 -3.60 18.09
C VAL A 105 -8.72 -4.23 17.05
N ILE A 106 -9.24 -5.13 16.21
CA ILE A 106 -8.71 -5.23 14.83
C ILE A 106 -9.76 -4.59 13.94
N GLN A 107 -9.77 -3.26 13.96
CA GLN A 107 -10.55 -2.48 13.03
C GLN A 107 -9.83 -2.57 11.69
N GLN A 108 -10.45 -3.23 10.72
CA GLN A 108 -10.00 -3.20 9.33
C GLN A 108 -10.04 -1.74 8.86
N HIS A 109 -8.91 -1.04 8.95
CA HIS A 109 -8.82 0.32 8.44
C HIS A 109 -8.65 0.23 6.92
N PRO A 110 -9.58 0.78 6.11
CA PRO A 110 -9.34 0.91 4.68
C PRO A 110 -8.09 1.79 4.49
N ALA A 111 -7.04 1.25 3.88
CA ALA A 111 -5.89 2.05 3.48
C ALA A 111 -6.37 3.08 2.44
N VAL A 112 -6.27 4.37 2.78
CA VAL A 112 -6.50 5.48 1.85
C VAL A 112 -5.17 5.75 1.12
N ILE A 113 -5.16 5.53 -0.19
CA ILE A 113 -3.93 5.50 -1.01
C ILE A 113 -3.88 6.73 -1.93
N PHE A 114 -2.72 7.39 -1.98
CA PHE A 114 -2.40 8.39 -3.00
C PHE A 114 -1.33 7.81 -3.94
N THR A 115 -1.57 7.84 -5.25
CA THR A 115 -0.66 7.32 -6.28
C THR A 115 0.18 8.45 -6.88
N PHE A 116 1.51 8.41 -6.74
CA PHE A 116 2.43 9.23 -7.55
C PHE A 116 3.76 8.51 -7.80
N PHE A 117 4.04 8.14 -9.06
CA PHE A 117 5.41 8.01 -9.57
C PHE A 117 5.45 7.93 -11.11
N GLN A 118 5.97 8.98 -11.75
CA GLN A 118 6.59 8.87 -13.07
C GLN A 118 7.96 9.55 -12.99
N ARG A 119 9.03 8.76 -13.04
CA ARG A 119 10.42 9.24 -13.13
C ARG A 119 10.77 9.39 -14.60
N HIS A 120 11.06 10.62 -15.04
CA HIS A 120 11.95 10.85 -16.18
C HIS A 120 12.62 12.23 -16.09
N SER A 121 13.91 12.22 -16.46
CA SER A 121 14.84 13.33 -16.73
C SER A 121 15.69 13.89 -15.59
N ALA A 122 16.94 14.13 -15.99
CA ALA A 122 18.17 14.28 -15.22
C ALA A 122 18.38 15.70 -14.66
N GLY A 123 19.23 15.82 -13.63
CA GLY A 123 19.84 17.10 -13.27
C GLY A 123 20.23 17.21 -11.80
N ASN A 124 21.55 17.16 -11.54
CA ASN A 124 22.29 17.67 -10.39
C ASN A 124 21.85 17.29 -8.97
N ALA A 125 22.62 16.36 -8.40
CA ALA A 125 22.75 16.17 -6.97
C ALA A 125 23.55 17.33 -6.36
N GLN A 126 22.88 18.17 -5.58
CA GLN A 126 23.50 18.98 -4.53
C GLN A 126 22.66 18.80 -3.28
N GLN A 127 22.92 17.68 -2.60
CA GLN A 127 22.26 17.30 -1.36
C GLN A 127 23.14 17.77 -0.20
N SER A 128 22.95 19.02 0.20
CA SER A 128 23.46 19.56 1.46
C SER A 128 22.37 19.46 2.52
N ASP A 129 22.75 18.80 3.60
CA ASP A 129 22.22 18.94 4.96
C ASP A 129 20.80 18.42 5.22
N GLN A 130 20.74 17.23 5.82
CA GLN A 130 19.91 17.04 6.99
C GLN A 130 20.45 15.87 7.82
N ARG A 131 21.11 16.24 8.92
CA ARG A 131 21.41 15.37 10.06
C ARG A 131 20.12 14.70 10.54
N ILE A 132 20.06 13.37 10.46
CA ILE A 132 19.10 12.58 11.23
C ILE A 132 19.88 11.72 12.21
N HIS A 133 19.64 12.01 13.48
CA HIS A 133 20.22 11.31 14.63
C HIS A 133 19.75 9.86 14.63
N ARG A 134 20.71 8.94 14.51
CA ARG A 134 20.56 7.52 14.83
C ARG A 134 20.62 7.38 16.35
N VAL A 135 19.55 6.90 16.96
CA VAL A 135 19.56 6.34 18.32
C VAL A 135 19.44 4.83 18.20
N GLU A 136 20.51 4.14 18.55
CA GLU A 136 20.50 2.70 18.79
C GLU A 136 20.01 2.45 20.22
N ALA A 137 19.10 1.50 20.40
CA ALA A 137 18.69 1.02 21.71
C ALA A 137 19.54 -0.21 22.08
N GLY A 138 20.12 -0.17 23.29
CA GLY A 138 20.62 -1.34 24.00
C GLY A 138 19.52 -2.06 24.78
#